data_AF-A0A5N6C485-F1
#
_entry.id   AF-A0A5N6C485-F1
#
_cell.length_a   1.000
_cell.length_b   1.000
_cell.length_c   1.000
_cell.angle_alpha   90.00
_cell.angle_beta   90.00
_cell.angle_gamma   90.00
#
_symmetry.space_group_name_H-M   'P 1'
#
loop_
_entity.id
_entity.type
_entity.pdbx_description
1 polymer ?
#
loop_
_entity_poly.entity_id
_entity_poly.type
_entity_poly.pdbx_seq_one_letter_code
_entity_poly.pdbx_strand_id
1 'polypeptide(L)'
;MLALPATGGEESSYYGYNPHTDVEQVTSETGDTRATYGYTAYGKNDDKLFTGVDKPDPVDPTTKEEYNPYRFNGKRWDNSTGMYDMGFRDYNPNLNRFLTLDYYNGALNDLTLGTDPWTSNRYA
;
A
#
# COMPACT_ATOMS: atom_id res chain seq x y z
N MET A 1 -2.37 14.18 -28.38
CA MET A 1 -1.74 12.85 -28.42
C MET A 1 -0.27 13.06 -28.13
N LEU A 2 0.13 12.91 -26.86
CA LEU A 2 1.51 13.04 -26.42
C LEU A 2 1.95 11.64 -25.99
N ALA A 3 2.63 10.93 -26.87
CA ALA A 3 3.27 9.67 -26.55
C ALA A 3 4.64 10.01 -25.94
N LEU A 4 4.81 9.73 -24.65
CA LEU A 4 6.13 9.69 -24.03
C LEU A 4 6.87 8.46 -24.60
N PRO A 5 8.11 8.58 -25.07
CA PRO A 5 8.88 7.43 -25.52
C PRO A 5 9.26 6.62 -24.28
N ALA A 6 8.54 5.53 -24.02
CA ALA A 6 9.02 4.48 -23.16
C ALA A 6 10.18 3.79 -23.90
N THR A 7 11.41 4.21 -23.63
CA THR A 7 12.59 3.39 -23.93
C THR A 7 12.48 2.15 -23.05
N GLY A 8 11.81 1.13 -23.59
CA GLY A 8 11.49 -0.13 -22.90
C GLY A 8 12.72 -0.97 -22.65
N GLY A 9 13.51 -0.59 -21.65
CA GLY A 9 14.44 -1.48 -20.98
C GLY A 9 13.71 -2.21 -19.85
N GLU A 10 13.96 -3.49 -19.71
CA GLU A 10 13.59 -4.22 -18.49
C GLU A 10 14.55 -3.81 -17.38
N GLU A 11 14.02 -3.48 -16.21
CA GLU A 11 14.80 -3.08 -15.04
C GLU A 11 14.46 -3.97 -13.86
N SER A 12 15.44 -4.75 -13.41
CA SER A 12 15.30 -5.58 -12.21
C SER A 12 15.46 -4.74 -10.96
N SER A 13 14.52 -4.88 -10.03
CA SER A 13 14.54 -4.25 -8.72
C SER A 13 14.20 -5.26 -7.63
N TYR A 14 14.85 -5.13 -6.48
CA TYR A 14 14.72 -6.06 -5.36
C TYR A 14 14.29 -5.33 -4.10
N TYR A 15 13.31 -5.88 -3.40
CA TYR A 15 12.79 -5.34 -2.15
C TYR A 15 13.60 -5.84 -0.95
N GLY A 16 14.03 -4.92 -0.10
CA GLY A 16 14.51 -5.23 1.24
C GLY A 16 13.41 -4.99 2.28
N TYR A 17 13.21 -5.97 3.15
CA TYR A 17 12.15 -5.97 4.15
C TYR A 17 12.70 -6.00 5.56
N ASN A 18 11.97 -5.38 6.49
CA ASN A 18 12.18 -5.58 7.93
C ASN A 18 11.39 -6.80 8.46
N PRO A 19 11.58 -7.18 9.74
CA PRO A 19 10.83 -8.30 10.34
C PRO A 19 9.31 -8.10 10.40
N HIS A 20 8.83 -6.85 10.31
CA HIS A 20 7.40 -6.53 10.23
C HIS A 20 6.86 -6.61 8.79
N THR A 21 7.71 -6.94 7.81
CA THR A 21 7.42 -7.02 6.37
C THR A 21 7.24 -5.68 5.66
N ASP A 22 7.70 -4.59 6.26
CA ASP A 22 7.71 -3.28 5.61
C ASP A 22 8.86 -3.22 4.61
N VAL A 23 8.61 -2.65 3.43
CA VAL A 23 9.66 -2.35 2.46
C VAL A 23 10.48 -1.17 2.98
N GLU A 24 11.75 -1.39 3.31
CA GLU A 24 12.67 -0.35 3.80
C GLU A 24 13.64 0.13 2.73
N GLN A 25 13.88 -0.68 1.70
CA GLN A 25 14.75 -0.32 0.58
C GLN A 25 14.38 -1.04 -0.71
N VAL A 26 14.72 -0.41 -1.83
CA VAL A 26 14.71 -1.01 -3.17
C VAL A 26 16.11 -0.90 -3.75
N THR A 27 16.66 -2.00 -4.25
CA THR A 27 18.00 -2.05 -4.87
C THR A 27 17.95 -2.49 -6.32
N SER A 28 18.99 -2.14 -7.09
CA SER A 28 19.25 -2.70 -8.42
C SER A 28 19.75 -4.15 -8.33
N GLU A 29 19.93 -4.77 -9.50
CA GLU A 29 20.61 -6.07 -9.65
C GLU A 29 22.07 -6.08 -9.19
N THR A 30 22.75 -4.93 -9.23
CA THR A 30 24.13 -4.77 -8.73
C THR A 30 24.19 -4.55 -7.21
N GLY A 31 23.03 -4.40 -6.55
CA GLY A 31 22.94 -4.12 -5.12
C GLY A 31 22.98 -2.63 -4.76
N ASP A 32 22.97 -1.74 -5.76
CA ASP A 32 22.95 -0.29 -5.53
C ASP A 32 21.56 0.17 -5.06
N THR A 33 21.51 1.02 -4.03
CA THR A 33 20.26 1.53 -3.47
C THR A 33 19.58 2.50 -4.44
N ARG A 34 18.35 2.18 -4.84
CA ARG A 34 17.50 3.06 -5.66
C ARG A 34 16.66 3.99 -4.81
N ALA A 35 16.11 3.47 -3.72
CA ALA A 35 15.31 4.23 -2.76
C ALA A 35 15.33 3.56 -1.38
N THR A 36 15.15 4.37 -0.35
CA THR A 36 14.91 3.93 1.03
C THR A 36 13.60 4.52 1.54
N TYR A 37 12.98 3.86 2.50
CA TYR A 37 11.70 4.24 3.08
C TYR A 37 11.77 4.11 4.59
N GLY A 38 11.15 5.06 5.30
CA GLY A 38 11.01 5.00 6.75
C GLY A 38 9.58 5.33 7.16
N TYR A 39 9.07 4.62 8.16
CA TYR A 39 7.69 4.77 8.60
C TYR A 39 7.63 5.04 10.09
N THR A 40 6.58 5.74 10.51
CA THR A 40 6.12 5.65 11.90
C THR A 40 5.63 4.24 12.21
N ALA A 41 5.43 3.93 13.49
CA ALA A 41 4.96 2.62 13.95
C ALA A 41 3.62 2.15 13.32
N TYR A 42 2.82 3.07 12.78
CA TYR A 42 1.53 2.79 12.16
C TYR A 42 1.52 3.07 10.64
N GLY A 43 2.69 3.05 10.01
CA GLY A 43 2.80 3.04 8.55
C GLY A 43 2.70 4.41 7.86
N LYS A 44 2.61 5.51 8.62
CA LYS A 44 2.73 6.86 8.04
C LYS A 44 4.18 7.07 7.58
N ASN A 45 4.37 7.51 6.34
CA ASN A 45 5.69 7.87 5.81
C ASN A 45 6.37 8.92 6.70
N ASP A 46 7.65 8.71 7.00
CA ASP A 46 8.56 9.73 7.48
C ASP A 46 9.47 10.16 6.33
N ASP A 47 9.02 11.17 5.58
CA ASP A 47 9.67 11.63 4.35
C ASP A 47 11.14 12.05 4.53
N LYS A 48 11.57 12.31 5.78
CA LYS A 48 12.99 12.61 6.09
C LYS A 48 13.90 11.40 5.94
N LEU A 49 13.33 10.20 6.06
CA LEU A 49 14.03 8.92 5.91
C LEU A 49 13.93 8.37 4.48
N PHE A 50 13.19 9.06 3.61
CA PHE A 50 13.09 8.72 2.20
C PHE A 50 14.28 9.23 1.42
N THR A 51 14.82 8.39 0.54
CA THR A 51 15.93 8.74 -0.34
C THR A 51 15.71 8.24 -1.77
N GLY A 52 16.54 8.74 -2.69
CA GLY A 52 16.61 8.22 -4.05
C GLY A 52 15.37 8.52 -4.89
N VAL A 53 15.00 7.58 -5.76
CA VAL A 53 14.00 7.80 -6.81
C VAL A 53 12.60 8.09 -6.25
N ASP A 54 12.26 7.61 -5.05
CA ASP A 54 10.94 7.82 -4.45
C ASP A 54 10.90 8.85 -3.33
N LYS A 55 11.97 9.66 -3.21
CA LYS A 55 11.93 10.79 -2.29
C LYS A 55 10.83 11.79 -2.72
N PRO A 56 9.88 12.13 -1.85
CA PRO A 56 8.79 13.04 -2.20
C PRO A 56 9.31 14.43 -2.58
N ASP A 57 8.63 15.08 -3.52
CA ASP A 57 8.88 16.49 -3.83
C ASP A 57 8.47 17.37 -2.62
N PRO A 58 9.31 18.34 -2.21
CA PRO A 58 9.04 19.14 -1.02
C PRO A 58 7.91 20.16 -1.19
N VAL A 59 7.50 20.47 -2.43
CA VAL A 59 6.43 21.41 -2.75
C VAL A 59 5.10 20.69 -2.94
N ASP A 60 5.08 19.64 -3.75
CA ASP A 60 3.89 18.82 -3.96
C ASP A 60 4.26 17.33 -4.11
N PRO A 61 4.10 16.53 -3.04
CA PRO A 61 4.49 15.13 -3.04
C PRO A 61 3.67 14.28 -4.01
N THR A 62 2.51 14.76 -4.51
CA THR A 62 1.59 14.01 -5.38
C THR A 62 1.89 14.13 -6.88
N THR A 63 2.84 14.99 -7.25
CA THR A 63 3.15 15.31 -8.66
C THR A 63 3.86 14.19 -9.43
N LYS A 64 4.38 13.20 -8.72
CA LYS A 64 5.19 12.13 -9.28
C LYS A 64 4.57 10.78 -8.98
N GLU A 65 4.43 9.97 -10.02
CA GLU A 65 4.13 8.54 -9.91
C GLU A 65 5.22 7.82 -9.11
N GLU A 66 4.83 6.99 -8.15
CA GLU A 66 5.80 6.25 -7.34
C GLU A 66 6.50 5.19 -8.19
N TYR A 67 7.83 5.16 -8.12
CA TYR A 67 8.62 4.08 -8.70
C TYR A 67 8.27 2.76 -8.02
N ASN A 68 8.12 2.77 -6.69
CA ASN A 68 7.67 1.63 -5.90
C ASN A 68 6.33 1.92 -5.19
N PRO A 69 5.25 1.25 -5.60
CA PRO A 69 3.97 1.39 -4.95
C PRO A 69 3.83 0.52 -3.68
N TYR A 70 4.74 -0.41 -3.38
CA TYR A 70 4.63 -1.30 -2.20
C TYR A 70 5.47 -0.81 -1.03
N ARG A 71 4.85 -0.60 0.14
CA ARG A 71 5.49 0.07 1.29
C ARG A 71 5.27 -0.67 2.61
N PHE A 72 4.67 -0.03 3.61
CA PHE A 72 4.34 -0.62 4.90
C PHE A 72 3.52 -1.90 4.73
N ASN A 73 3.84 -2.95 5.50
CA ASN A 73 3.25 -4.30 5.40
C ASN A 73 3.39 -4.97 4.01
N GLY A 74 4.25 -4.44 3.13
CA GLY A 74 4.34 -4.87 1.73
C GLY A 74 3.06 -4.61 0.94
N LYS A 75 2.29 -3.58 1.31
CA LYS A 75 0.99 -3.25 0.73
C LYS A 75 1.06 -2.01 -0.13
N ARG A 76 0.11 -1.90 -1.06
CA ARG A 76 0.11 -0.85 -2.06
C ARG A 76 -0.24 0.49 -1.42
N TRP A 77 0.68 1.43 -1.46
CA TRP A 77 0.51 2.83 -1.15
C TRP A 77 -0.10 3.54 -2.35
N ASP A 78 -1.02 4.47 -2.08
CA ASP A 78 -1.54 5.42 -3.04
C ASP A 78 -1.21 6.84 -2.57
N ASN A 79 -0.29 7.49 -3.26
CA ASN A 79 0.16 8.85 -2.96
C ASN A 79 -0.92 9.91 -3.17
N SER A 80 -1.92 9.66 -4.02
CA SER A 80 -3.01 10.61 -4.25
C SER A 80 -3.97 10.69 -3.06
N THR A 81 -4.22 9.57 -2.39
CA THR A 81 -5.13 9.49 -1.23
C THR A 81 -4.38 9.48 0.10
N GLY A 82 -3.10 9.13 0.10
CA GLY A 82 -2.30 8.95 1.31
C GLY A 82 -2.72 7.72 2.12
N MET A 83 -3.19 6.67 1.46
CA MET A 83 -3.77 5.47 2.06
C MET A 83 -3.14 4.19 1.51
N TYR A 84 -3.38 3.09 2.22
CA TYR A 84 -2.96 1.75 1.81
C TYR A 84 -4.15 0.90 1.39
N ASP A 85 -4.02 0.25 0.25
CA ASP A 85 -4.87 -0.88 -0.13
C ASP A 85 -4.33 -2.15 0.57
N MET A 86 -5.04 -2.57 1.62
CA MET A 86 -4.73 -3.78 2.38
C MET A 86 -5.52 -5.01 1.89
N GLY A 87 -6.08 -4.95 0.68
CA GLY A 87 -6.90 -5.99 0.07
C GLY A 87 -8.39 -5.76 0.31
N PHE A 88 -8.95 -6.34 1.37
CA PHE A 88 -10.40 -6.22 1.64
C PHE A 88 -10.78 -4.85 2.24
N ARG A 89 -9.81 -4.10 2.77
CA ARG A 89 -10.05 -2.83 3.45
C ARG A 89 -8.94 -1.83 3.14
N ASP A 90 -9.33 -0.57 3.04
CA ASP A 90 -8.38 0.53 2.98
C ASP A 90 -7.94 0.94 4.39
N TYR A 91 -6.65 1.20 4.54
CA TYR A 91 -6.03 1.62 5.78
C TYR A 91 -5.50 3.05 5.67
N ASN A 92 -5.87 3.90 6.62
CA ASN A 92 -5.38 5.27 6.70
C ASN A 92 -4.33 5.39 7.82
N PRO A 93 -3.03 5.54 7.47
CA PRO A 93 -1.96 5.66 8.45
C PRO A 93 -1.93 7.00 9.18
N ASN A 94 -2.67 8.02 8.73
CA ASN A 94 -2.82 9.27 9.48
C ASN A 94 -3.82 9.12 10.64
N LEU A 95 -4.76 8.18 10.53
CA LEU A 95 -5.76 7.86 11.56
C LEU A 95 -5.42 6.58 12.34
N ASN A 96 -4.33 5.91 11.95
CA ASN A 96 -3.88 4.61 12.44
C ASN A 96 -4.98 3.53 12.41
N ARG A 97 -5.86 3.53 11.40
CA ARG A 97 -7.02 2.62 11.35
C ARG A 97 -7.49 2.29 9.94
N PHE A 98 -8.21 1.18 9.83
CA PHE A 98 -9.03 0.87 8.67
C PHE A 98 -10.21 1.83 8.54
N LEU A 99 -10.61 2.11 7.30
CA LEU A 99 -11.74 3.00 6.99
C LEU A 99 -13.09 2.31 7.06
N THR A 100 -13.10 0.97 7.02
CA THR A 100 -14.30 0.15 7.12
C THR A 100 -14.23 -0.79 8.32
N LEU A 101 -15.40 -1.14 8.86
CA LEU A 101 -15.51 -2.15 9.90
C LEU A 101 -15.09 -3.52 9.35
N ASP A 102 -14.51 -4.34 10.23
CA ASP A 102 -14.30 -5.75 9.92
C ASP A 102 -15.63 -6.48 10.05
N TYR A 103 -16.32 -6.73 8.93
CA TYR A 103 -17.56 -7.51 8.94
C TYR A 103 -17.29 -9.02 8.91
N TYR A 104 -16.05 -9.45 8.66
CA TYR A 104 -15.71 -10.87 8.54
C TYR A 104 -15.03 -11.39 9.81
N ASN A 105 -15.71 -11.24 10.96
CA ASN A 105 -15.21 -11.71 12.26
C ASN A 105 -15.18 -13.25 12.42
N GLY A 106 -15.50 -14.00 11.35
CA GLY A 106 -15.40 -15.45 11.31
C GLY A 106 -16.28 -16.07 10.22
N ALA A 107 -15.71 -16.97 9.39
CA ALA A 107 -16.40 -17.64 8.28
C ALA A 107 -17.67 -18.43 8.70
N LEU A 108 -17.80 -18.78 9.98
CA LEU A 108 -18.95 -19.53 10.51
C LEU A 108 -20.12 -18.63 10.95
N ASN A 109 -19.88 -17.33 11.18
CA ASN A 109 -20.93 -16.40 11.63
C ASN A 109 -21.79 -15.89 10.45
N ASP A 110 -21.36 -16.11 9.21
CA ASP A 110 -22.12 -15.82 7.98
C ASP A 110 -23.07 -16.97 7.61
N LEU A 111 -22.89 -18.17 8.18
CA LEU A 111 -23.78 -19.31 7.92
C LEU A 111 -25.16 -19.13 8.55
N THR A 112 -25.26 -18.36 9.64
CA THR A 112 -26.51 -18.11 10.37
C THR A 112 -27.36 -16.98 9.76
N LEU A 113 -26.77 -16.14 8.89
CA LEU A 113 -27.48 -15.09 8.14
C LEU A 113 -28.31 -15.63 6.97
N GLY A 114 -28.13 -16.90 6.59
CA GLY A 114 -28.83 -17.55 5.48
C GLY A 114 -29.98 -18.48 5.87
N THR A 115 -30.28 -18.66 7.16
CA THR A 115 -31.17 -19.75 7.63
C THR A 115 -32.49 -19.29 8.24
N ASP A 116 -33.07 -18.16 7.79
CA ASP A 116 -34.51 -17.93 8.03
C ASP A 116 -35.33 -18.86 7.12
N PRO A 117 -36.05 -19.87 7.67
CA PRO A 117 -36.71 -20.90 6.86
C PRO A 117 -37.93 -20.39 6.09
N TRP A 118 -38.38 -19.16 6.35
CA TRP A 118 -39.69 -18.67 5.90
C TRP A 118 -39.60 -17.57 4.86
N THR A 119 -38.47 -16.85 4.77
CA THR A 119 -38.34 -15.72 3.84
C THR A 119 -37.12 -15.80 2.92
N SER A 120 -36.06 -16.55 3.26
CA SER A 120 -34.86 -16.73 2.42
C SER A 120 -34.38 -15.44 1.71
N ASN A 121 -34.56 -14.27 2.32
CA ASN A 121 -34.29 -12.99 1.68
C ASN A 121 -33.17 -12.26 2.41
N ARG A 122 -32.07 -11.99 1.68
CA ARG A 122 -30.82 -11.45 2.22
C ARG A 122 -30.86 -9.93 2.51
N TYR A 123 -32.00 -9.27 2.25
CA TYR A 123 -32.14 -7.82 2.28
C TYR A 123 -33.52 -7.31 2.77
N ALA A 124 -34.26 -8.09 3.57
CA ALA A 124 -35.49 -7.60 4.19
C ALA A 124 -35.21 -6.78 5.47
#